data_AF-A0A538NUW9-F1
#
_entry.id   AF-A0A538NUW9-F1
#
_cell.length_a   1.000
_cell.length_b   1.000
_cell.length_c   1.000
_cell.angle_alpha   90.00
_cell.angle_beta   90.00
_cell.angle_gamma   90.00
#
_symmetry.space_group_name_H-M   'P 1'
#
loop_
_entity.id
_entity.type
_entity.pdbx_description
1 polymer ?
#
loop_
_entity_poly.entity_id
_entity_poly.type
_entity_poly.pdbx_seq_one_letter_code
_entity_poly.pdbx_strand_id
1 'polypeptide(L)'
;MTTRRKTFVRRKSKSRSDAPSFGFTSSDLRTLRALKTPAGIQRFLDELPYNLSFTARSPKEVLRDRTASCLEGGIFAAAALRIIGFPPLIFDLEAEQDTD
;
A
#
# COMPACT_ATOMS: atom_id res chain seq x y z
N MET A 1 -24.54 52.82 -22.81
CA MET A 1 -24.77 51.48 -22.21
C MET A 1 -23.80 50.51 -22.86
N THR A 2 -22.66 50.24 -22.23
CA THR A 2 -21.59 49.42 -22.82
C THR A 2 -21.51 48.09 -22.07
N THR A 3 -21.91 47.01 -22.74
CA THR A 3 -22.07 45.68 -22.15
C THR A 3 -20.71 45.01 -21.91
N ARG A 4 -20.31 44.85 -20.65
CA ARG A 4 -19.12 44.09 -20.23
C ARG A 4 -19.33 42.59 -20.50
N ARG A 5 -18.60 42.03 -21.47
CA ARG A 5 -18.50 40.57 -21.66
C ARG A 5 -17.79 39.96 -20.46
N LYS A 6 -18.50 39.15 -19.67
CA LYS A 6 -17.93 38.34 -18.59
C LYS A 6 -17.17 37.17 -19.23
N THR A 7 -15.85 37.18 -19.12
CA THR A 7 -14.99 36.05 -19.47
C THR A 7 -15.26 34.91 -18.48
N PHE A 8 -15.69 33.77 -19.01
CA PHE A 8 -15.93 32.56 -18.22
C PHE A 8 -14.58 31.91 -17.90
N VAL A 9 -14.12 32.06 -16.65
CA VAL A 9 -12.91 31.40 -16.17
C VAL A 9 -13.21 29.91 -16.01
N ARG A 10 -12.54 29.08 -16.82
CA ARG A 10 -12.64 27.62 -16.77
C ARG A 10 -12.10 27.14 -15.41
N ARG A 11 -12.99 26.81 -14.49
CA ARG A 11 -12.67 26.28 -13.16
C ARG A 11 -11.89 24.97 -13.34
N LYS A 12 -10.58 24.99 -13.02
CA LYS A 12 -9.69 23.83 -13.07
C LYS A 12 -10.29 22.74 -12.18
N SER A 13 -10.66 21.59 -12.75
CA SER A 13 -11.13 20.45 -11.97
C SER A 13 -10.01 20.02 -11.02
N LYS A 14 -10.27 20.05 -9.71
CA LYS A 14 -9.34 19.54 -8.69
C LYS A 14 -9.07 18.07 -9.02
N SER A 15 -7.81 17.73 -9.30
CA SER A 15 -7.42 16.37 -9.65
C SER A 15 -7.75 15.44 -8.47
N ARG A 16 -8.20 14.22 -8.76
CA ARG A 16 -8.52 13.16 -7.77
C ARG A 16 -7.26 12.64 -7.02
N SER A 17 -6.20 13.44 -6.92
CA SER A 17 -4.82 13.02 -6.65
C SER A 17 -4.27 13.44 -5.29
N ASP A 18 -5.12 13.89 -4.36
CA ASP A 18 -4.65 14.34 -3.03
C ASP A 18 -4.53 13.19 -2.02
N ALA A 19 -4.75 11.93 -2.43
CA ALA A 19 -4.48 10.79 -1.56
C ALA A 19 -2.96 10.70 -1.34
N PRO A 20 -2.47 10.74 -0.09
CA PRO A 20 -1.04 10.68 0.21
C PRO A 20 -0.41 9.44 -0.44
N SER A 21 0.71 9.64 -1.14
CA SER A 21 1.44 8.55 -1.81
C SER A 21 2.23 7.67 -0.84
N PHE A 22 2.41 8.09 0.42
CA PHE A 22 3.17 7.38 1.45
C PHE A 22 4.59 6.96 1.00
N GLY A 23 5.22 7.69 0.08
CA GLY A 23 6.55 7.37 -0.45
C GLY A 23 6.58 6.24 -1.50
N PHE A 24 5.42 5.75 -1.93
CA PHE A 24 5.29 4.78 -3.03
C PHE A 24 5.34 5.46 -4.40
N THR A 25 5.90 4.75 -5.38
CA THR A 25 5.83 5.17 -6.79
C THR A 25 4.43 4.92 -7.35
N SER A 26 4.12 5.51 -8.51
CA SER A 26 2.87 5.23 -9.22
C SER A 26 2.70 3.75 -9.60
N SER A 27 3.82 3.04 -9.83
CA SER A 27 3.82 1.60 -10.11
C SER A 27 3.46 0.81 -8.85
N ASP A 28 4.12 1.09 -7.72
CA ASP A 28 3.83 0.45 -6.44
C ASP A 28 2.36 0.62 -6.05
N LEU A 29 1.85 1.86 -6.16
CA LEU A 29 0.45 2.16 -5.86
C LEU A 29 -0.53 1.43 -6.79
N ARG A 30 -0.15 1.18 -8.05
CA ARG A 30 -0.99 0.41 -8.98
C ARG A 30 -1.04 -1.04 -8.55
N THR A 31 0.11 -1.63 -8.19
CA THR A 31 0.19 -3.01 -7.69
C THR A 31 -0.61 -3.19 -6.40
N LEU A 32 -0.42 -2.31 -5.42
CA LEU A 32 -1.10 -2.38 -4.12
C LEU A 32 -2.61 -2.22 -4.27
N ARG A 33 -3.10 -1.30 -5.11
CA ARG A 33 -4.53 -1.15 -5.40
C ARG A 33 -5.12 -2.36 -6.15
N ALA A 34 -4.32 -3.07 -6.94
CA ALA A 34 -4.77 -4.25 -7.68
C ALA A 34 -5.05 -5.46 -6.77
N LEU A 35 -4.59 -5.44 -5.51
CA LEU A 35 -4.91 -6.46 -4.50
C LEU A 35 -6.38 -6.42 -4.06
N LYS A 36 -7.05 -5.26 -4.22
CA LYS A 36 -8.50 -5.00 -4.08
C LYS A 36 -9.13 -5.23 -2.69
N THR A 37 -8.74 -6.27 -1.97
CA THR A 37 -9.41 -6.76 -0.77
C THR A 37 -8.40 -7.33 0.23
N PRO A 38 -8.73 -7.41 1.54
CA PRO A 38 -7.89 -8.10 2.51
C PRO A 38 -7.50 -9.53 2.09
N ALA A 39 -8.45 -10.31 1.56
CA ALA A 39 -8.19 -11.65 1.04
C ALA A 39 -7.22 -11.66 -0.17
N GLY A 40 -7.25 -10.62 -1.00
CA GLY A 40 -6.30 -10.46 -2.10
C GLY A 40 -4.89 -10.09 -1.64
N ILE A 41 -4.77 -9.39 -0.51
CA ILE A 41 -3.48 -9.13 0.15
C ILE A 41 -2.93 -10.42 0.75
N GLN A 42 -3.78 -11.19 1.44
CA GLN A 42 -3.38 -12.49 2.00
C GLN A 42 -2.90 -13.44 0.91
N ARG A 43 -3.66 -13.60 -0.18
CA ARG A 43 -3.24 -14.44 -1.31
C ARG A 43 -1.89 -14.01 -1.90
N PHE A 44 -1.63 -12.71 -1.98
CA PHE A 44 -0.32 -12.21 -2.45
C PHE A 44 0.81 -12.65 -1.52
N LEU A 45 0.60 -12.60 -0.19
CA LEU A 45 1.59 -13.01 0.80
C LEU A 45 1.79 -14.52 0.81
N ASP A 46 0.70 -15.30 0.69
CA ASP A 46 0.73 -16.76 0.63
C ASP A 46 1.55 -17.28 -0.57
N GLU A 47 1.63 -16.50 -1.66
CA GLU A 47 2.41 -16.81 -2.86
C GLU A 47 3.90 -16.43 -2.74
N LEU A 48 4.32 -15.72 -1.69
CA LEU A 48 5.72 -15.33 -1.52
C LEU A 48 6.53 -16.45 -0.85
N PRO A 49 7.76 -16.73 -1.31
CA PRO A 49 8.71 -17.51 -0.53
C PRO A 49 8.97 -16.86 0.83
N TYR A 50 8.96 -17.66 1.88
CA TYR A 50 9.28 -17.21 3.23
C TYR A 50 10.76 -16.85 3.35
N ASN A 51 11.05 -15.68 3.91
CA ASN A 51 12.41 -15.20 4.12
C ASN A 51 12.88 -15.53 5.54
N LEU A 52 13.82 -16.47 5.66
CA LEU A 52 14.47 -16.84 6.92
C LEU A 52 15.65 -15.92 7.32
N SER A 53 15.93 -14.89 6.53
CA SER A 53 17.03 -13.95 6.84
C SER A 53 16.60 -12.96 7.91
N PHE A 54 17.53 -12.56 8.76
CA PHE A 54 17.31 -11.53 9.77
C PHE A 54 17.28 -10.12 9.14
N THR A 55 16.18 -9.80 8.47
CA THR A 55 15.97 -8.53 7.75
C THR A 55 14.67 -7.85 8.17
N ALA A 56 14.56 -6.57 7.83
CA ALA A 56 13.37 -5.75 8.05
C ALA A 56 13.00 -4.97 6.78
N ARG A 57 12.79 -5.69 5.67
CA ARG A 57 12.42 -5.10 4.37
C ARG A 57 11.17 -4.24 4.49
N SER A 58 11.23 -3.07 3.88
CA SER A 58 10.09 -2.19 3.68
C SER A 58 9.07 -2.81 2.71
N PRO A 59 7.80 -2.36 2.70
CA PRO A 59 6.81 -2.83 1.72
C PRO A 59 7.25 -2.68 0.26
N LYS A 60 8.08 -1.66 -0.04
CA LYS A 60 8.64 -1.44 -1.39
C LYS A 60 9.64 -2.54 -1.75
N GLU A 61 10.45 -2.96 -0.79
CA GLU A 61 11.40 -4.06 -0.98
C GLU A 61 10.67 -5.40 -1.10
N VAL A 62 9.57 -5.63 -0.36
CA VAL A 62 8.72 -6.82 -0.55
C VAL A 62 8.13 -6.88 -1.98
N LEU A 63 7.66 -5.75 -2.53
CA LEU A 63 7.19 -5.70 -3.92
C LEU A 63 8.29 -6.04 -4.93
N ARG A 64 9.51 -5.56 -4.69
CA ARG A 64 10.67 -5.73 -5.58
C ARG A 64 11.26 -7.13 -5.49
N ASP A 65 11.54 -7.59 -4.28
CA ASP A 65 12.29 -8.82 -3.99
C ASP A 65 11.38 -10.04 -3.98
N ARG A 66 10.06 -9.84 -3.87
CA ARG A 66 9.05 -10.91 -3.94
C ARG A 66 9.26 -12.01 -2.90
N THR A 67 9.67 -11.63 -1.69
CA THR A 67 9.84 -12.52 -0.52
C THR A 67 9.63 -11.70 0.76
N ALA A 68 9.22 -12.36 1.85
CA ALA A 68 8.98 -11.71 3.14
C ALA A 68 9.09 -12.71 4.31
N SER A 69 9.53 -12.23 5.48
CA SER A 69 9.31 -12.90 6.78
C SER A 69 7.93 -12.53 7.35
N CYS A 70 7.53 -13.10 8.49
CA CYS A 70 6.31 -12.71 9.21
C CYS A 70 6.23 -11.21 9.49
N LEU A 71 7.32 -10.61 9.99
CA LEU A 71 7.39 -9.16 10.25
C LEU A 71 7.22 -8.34 8.96
N GLU A 72 7.99 -8.65 7.94
CA GLU A 72 7.98 -7.94 6.65
C GLU A 72 6.61 -8.06 5.97
N GLY A 73 5.99 -9.24 6.03
CA GLY A 73 4.66 -9.53 5.52
C GLY A 73 3.57 -8.76 6.28
N GLY A 74 3.65 -8.70 7.61
CA GLY A 74 2.75 -7.90 8.44
C GLY A 74 2.80 -6.41 8.10
N ILE A 75 4.01 -5.84 8.01
CA ILE A 75 4.22 -4.43 7.63
C ILE A 75 3.71 -4.16 6.20
N PHE A 76 3.96 -5.08 5.26
CA PHE A 76 3.42 -5.01 3.91
C PHE A 76 1.89 -5.00 3.91
N ALA A 77 1.25 -5.93 4.63
CA ALA A 77 -0.19 -6.03 4.72
C ALA A 77 -0.81 -4.74 5.28
N ALA A 78 -0.23 -4.17 6.35
CA ALA A 78 -0.66 -2.91 6.91
C ALA A 78 -0.59 -1.75 5.89
N ALA A 79 0.48 -1.67 5.10
CA ALA A 79 0.61 -0.68 4.05
C ALA A 79 -0.45 -0.88 2.94
N ALA A 80 -0.65 -2.12 2.51
CA ALA A 80 -1.64 -2.47 1.48
C ALA A 80 -3.07 -2.17 1.94
N LEU A 81 -3.45 -2.57 3.16
CA LEU A 81 -4.74 -2.28 3.78
C LEU A 81 -5.02 -0.78 3.81
N ARG A 82 -4.05 0.03 4.25
CA ARG A 82 -4.18 1.49 4.24
C ARG A 82 -4.44 2.05 2.85
N ILE A 83 -3.78 1.50 1.82
CA ILE A 83 -3.94 1.94 0.43
C ILE A 83 -5.30 1.57 -0.15
N ILE A 84 -5.85 0.41 0.22
CA ILE A 84 -7.19 -0.03 -0.21
C ILE A 84 -8.32 0.48 0.69
N GLY A 85 -8.01 1.35 1.67
CA GLY A 85 -8.99 2.09 2.47
C GLY A 85 -9.43 1.40 3.77
N PHE A 86 -8.70 0.40 4.23
CA PHE A 86 -8.95 -0.31 5.50
C PHE A 86 -8.02 0.20 6.60
N PRO A 87 -8.50 0.30 7.86
CA PRO A 87 -7.63 0.63 8.98
C PRO A 87 -6.62 -0.52 9.21
N PRO A 88 -5.30 -0.27 9.15
CA PRO A 88 -4.33 -1.31 9.40
C PRO A 88 -4.03 -1.45 10.90
N LEU A 89 -4.17 -2.65 11.44
CA LEU A 89 -3.71 -3.03 12.77
C LEU A 89 -2.64 -4.11 12.63
N ILE A 90 -1.59 -4.02 13.42
CA ILE A 90 -0.59 -5.08 13.56
C ILE A 90 -0.86 -5.78 14.88
N PHE A 91 -0.85 -7.10 14.82
CA PHE A 91 -0.91 -7.95 16.00
C PHE A 91 0.39 -8.74 16.07
N ASP A 92 1.02 -8.69 17.23
CA ASP A 92 2.29 -9.35 17.51
C ASP A 92 2.02 -10.46 18.52
N LEU A 93 2.52 -11.65 18.22
CA LEU A 93 2.35 -12.85 19.01
C LEU A 93 3.73 -13.45 19.24
N GLU A 94 4.02 -13.76 20.49
CA GLU A 94 5.26 -14.39 20.90
C GLU A 94 4.95 -15.77 21.48
N ALA A 95 5.63 -16.80 20.98
CA ALA A 95 5.53 -18.16 21.47
C ALA A 95 6.75 -18.52 22.32
N GLU A 96 6.54 -19.27 23.41
CA GLU A 96 7.65 -19.93 24.08
C GLU A 96 8.12 -21.12 23.22
N GLN A 97 9.39 -21.13 22.82
CA GLN A 97 10.01 -22.10 21.91
C GLN A 97 9.55 -21.98 20.44
N ASP A 98 9.69 -20.79 19.88
CA ASP A 98 9.37 -20.56 18.48
C ASP A 98 10.34 -21.27 17.52
N THR A 99 9.83 -21.73 16.37
CA THR A 99 10.58 -22.53 15.39
C THR A 99 10.80 -21.84 14.04
N ASP A 100 10.49 -20.56 13.96
CA ASP A 100 10.67 -19.68 12.80
C ASP A 100 11.18 -18.28 13.17
#